data_AF-A0A940VP45-F1
#
_entry.id   AF-A0A940VP45-F1
#
_cell.length_a   1.000
_cell.length_b   1.000
_cell.length_c   1.000
_cell.angle_alpha   90.00
_cell.angle_beta   90.00
_cell.angle_gamma   90.00
#
_symmetry.space_group_name_H-M   'P 1'
#
loop_
_entity.id
_entity.type
_entity.pdbx_description
1 polymer ?
#
loop_
_entity_poly.entity_id
_entity_poly.type
_entity_poly.pdbx_seq_one_letter_code
_entity_poly.pdbx_strand_id
1 'polypeptide(L)' 'MAFTGLVNIVKRKKLLHCGFKVRLGGDVKIASVCNNTWNLADEVYEDISSSVTCKRCKKILEKADEDGCVRKGR' A
#
# COMPACT_ATOMS: atom_id res chain seq x y z
N MET A 1 -2.37 -17.79 -1.61
CA MET A 1 -1.39 -17.36 -0.59
C MET A 1 -1.46 -15.85 -0.51
N ALA A 2 -1.31 -15.24 0.67
CA ALA A 2 -1.21 -13.79 0.76
C ALA A 2 0.11 -13.35 0.12
N PHE A 3 0.12 -12.23 -0.61
CA PHE A 3 1.33 -11.71 -1.24
C PHE A 3 2.46 -11.54 -0.21
N THR A 4 3.63 -12.10 -0.52
CA THR A 4 4.86 -11.94 0.27
C THR A 4 5.94 -11.30 -0.58
N GLY A 5 6.04 -9.98 -0.50
CA GLY A 5 7.06 -9.21 -1.21
C GLY A 5 7.28 -7.83 -0.61
N LEU A 6 8.11 -7.02 -1.29
CA LEU A 6 8.31 -5.62 -0.94
C LEU A 6 7.07 -4.79 -1.32
N VAL A 7 6.68 -3.89 -0.42
CA VAL A 7 5.60 -2.94 -0.64
C VAL A 7 6.08 -1.54 -0.26
N ASN A 8 5.48 -0.53 -0.88
CA ASN A 8 5.62 0.83 -0.40
C ASN A 8 4.81 0.94 0.90
N ILE A 9 5.45 1.30 2.00
CA ILE A 9 4.81 1.60 3.26
C ILE A 9 4.46 3.07 3.30
N VAL A 10 3.21 3.36 3.66
CA VAL A 10 2.75 4.70 4.00
C VAL A 10 2.48 4.69 5.49
N LYS A 11 3.37 5.29 6.27
CA LYS A 11 3.22 5.41 7.73
C LYS A 11 2.42 6.66 8.05
N ARG A 12 1.26 6.44 8.66
CA ARG A 12 0.35 7.49 9.11
C ARG A 12 0.06 7.29 10.59
N LYS A 13 0.55 8.21 11.42
CA LYS A 13 0.52 8.08 12.88
C LYS A 13 1.19 6.77 13.31
N LYS A 14 0.45 5.86 13.96
CA LYS A 14 0.93 4.55 14.43
C LYS A 14 0.64 3.41 13.43
N LEU A 15 -0.05 3.68 12.31
CA LEU A 15 -0.45 2.67 11.35
C LEU A 15 0.49 2.66 10.14
N LEU A 16 0.80 1.46 9.68
CA LEU A 16 1.59 1.19 8.48
C LEU A 16 0.63 0.67 7.41
N HIS A 17 0.49 1.43 6.34
CA HIS A 17 -0.39 1.14 5.22
C HIS A 17 0.43 0.64 4.02
N CYS A 18 -0.21 -0.15 3.16
CA CYS A 18 0.33 -0.40 1.81
C CYS A 18 0.08 0.82 0.94
N GLY A 19 1.09 1.23 0.17
CA GLY A 19 1.11 2.36 -0.71
C GLY A 19 1.16 1.95 -2.18
N PHE A 20 0.60 2.80 -3.04
CA PHE A 20 0.68 2.65 -4.48
C PHE A 20 1.14 3.97 -5.11
N LYS A 21 1.84 3.86 -6.23
CA LYS A 21 2.32 5.02 -6.99
C LYS A 21 1.13 5.66 -7.73
N VAL A 22 0.95 6.95 -7.52
CA VAL A 22 -0.06 7.78 -8.21
C VAL A 22 0.68 8.89 -8.94
N ARG A 23 0.37 9.08 -10.22
CA ARG A 23 0.86 10.23 -10.98
C ARG A 23 -0.11 11.40 -10.78
N LEU A 24 0.38 12.49 -10.20
CA LEU A 24 -0.36 13.74 -10.00
C LEU A 24 0.37 14.84 -10.77
N GLY A 25 -0.12 15.14 -11.97
CA GLY A 25 0.58 16.03 -12.91
C GLY A 25 1.91 15.40 -13.37
N GLY A 26 3.01 16.15 -13.22
CA GLY A 26 4.37 15.70 -13.56
C GLY A 26 5.04 14.83 -12.50
N ASP A 27 4.48 14.75 -11.29
CA ASP A 27 5.10 14.08 -10.16
C ASP A 27 4.50 12.69 -9.90
N VAL A 28 5.34 11.76 -9.45
CA VAL A 28 4.89 10.49 -8.86
C VAL A 28 4.87 10.66 -7.34
N LYS A 29 3.69 10.49 -6.74
CA LYS A 29 3.48 10.45 -5.29
C LYS A 29 3.06 9.04 -4.87
N ILE A 30 3.17 8.72 -3.58
CA ILE A 30 2.74 7.42 -3.04
C ILE A 30 1.54 7.64 -2.14
N ALA A 31 0.40 7.06 -2.49
CA ALA A 31 -0.84 7.16 -1.73
C ALA A 31 -1.16 5.84 -1.02
N SER A 32 -1.88 5.91 0.10
CA SER A 32 -2.34 4.70 0.79
C SER A 32 -3.42 3.98 0.00
N VAL A 33 -3.26 2.67 -0.23
CA VAL A 33 -4.22 1.83 -1.01
C VAL A 33 -5.62 1.78 -0.37
N CYS A 34 -5.72 1.84 0.96
CA CYS A 34 -7.03 1.71 1.62
C CYS A 34 -7.83 3.01 1.67
N ASN A 35 -7.16 4.16 1.55
CA ASN A 35 -7.78 5.48 1.69
C ASN A 35 -7.65 6.32 0.41
N ASN A 36 -6.89 5.86 -0.59
CA ASN A 36 -6.58 6.53 -1.85
C ASN A 36 -6.14 8.00 -1.67
N THR A 37 -5.53 8.31 -0.53
CA THR A 37 -5.16 9.67 -0.16
C THR A 37 -3.66 9.73 0.09
N TRP A 38 -3.01 10.70 -0.53
CA TRP A 38 -1.64 11.13 -0.24
C TRP A 38 -1.69 12.36 0.67
N ASN A 39 -0.90 12.39 1.74
CA ASN A 39 -0.76 13.53 2.64
C ASN A 39 0.73 13.88 2.80
N LEU A 40 1.05 15.17 2.90
CA LEU A 40 2.42 15.66 3.14
C LEU A 40 3.03 15.12 4.45
N ALA A 41 2.19 14.81 5.44
CA ALA A 41 2.63 14.24 6.71
C ALA A 41 2.88 12.72 6.67
N ASP A 42 2.62 12.07 5.53
CA ASP A 42 2.87 10.64 5.40
C ASP A 42 4.36 10.38 5.20
N GLU A 43 4.94 9.56 6.08
CA GLU A 43 6.30 9.02 5.88
C GLU A 43 6.21 7.81 4.93
N VAL A 44 7.06 7.77 3.91
CA VAL A 44 7.02 6.72 2.89
C VAL A 44 8.39 6.06 2.74
N TYR A 45 8.40 4.73 2.74
CA TYR A 45 9.59 3.89 2.58
C TYR A 45 9.19 2.50 2.06
N GLU A 46 10.15 1.68 1.63
CA GLU A 46 9.88 0.29 1.22
C GLU A 46 10.15 -0.68 2.37
N ASP A 47 9.28 -1.68 2.53
CA ASP A 47 9.45 -2.74 3.53
C ASP A 47 8.67 -3.99 3.10
N ILE A 48 8.85 -5.10 3.82
CA ILE A 48 8.11 -6.33 3.58
C ILE A 48 6.62 -6.17 3.90
N SER A 49 5.78 -6.81 3.08
CA SER A 49 4.32 -6.84 3.21
C SER A 49 3.80 -7.19 4.63
N SER A 50 4.53 -7.98 5.42
CA SER A 50 4.17 -8.34 6.80
C SER A 50 4.27 -7.18 7.79
N SER A 51 5.04 -6.13 7.48
CA SER A 51 5.14 -4.91 8.29
C SER A 51 3.86 -4.07 8.26
N VAL A 52 2.97 -4.30 7.29
CA VAL A 52 1.69 -3.57 7.19
C VAL A 52 0.83 -3.88 8.41
N THR A 53 0.47 -2.87 9.19
CA THR A 53 -0.39 -3.01 10.38
C THR A 53 -1.84 -2.60 10.12
N CYS A 54 -2.12 -1.88 9.03
CA CYS A 54 -3.47 -1.49 8.67
C CYS A 54 -4.33 -2.69 8.25
N LYS A 55 -5.40 -2.96 9.01
CA LYS A 55 -6.34 -4.08 8.75
C LYS A 55 -6.93 -4.07 7.33
N ARG A 56 -7.23 -2.88 6.77
CA ARG A 56 -7.77 -2.77 5.40
C ARG A 56 -6.70 -3.13 4.37
N CYS A 57 -5.47 -2.65 4.54
CA CYS A 57 -4.36 -3.00 3.64
C CYS A 57 -4.02 -4.49 3.71
N LYS A 58 -4.04 -5.12 4.89
CA LYS A 58 -3.87 -6.57 5.03
C LYS A 58 -4.88 -7.36 4.19
N LYS A 59 -6.17 -7.01 4.29
CA LYS A 59 -7.23 -7.62 3.46
C LYS A 59 -7.05 -7.44 1.97
N ILE A 60 -6.35 -6.39 1.54
CA ILE A 60 -6.05 -6.15 0.12
C ILE A 60 -4.87 -7.02 -0.30
N LEU A 61 -3.82 -7.11 0.52
CA LEU A 61 -2.67 -7.99 0.28
C LEU A 61 -3.04 -9.48 0.28
N GLU A 62 -4.03 -9.88 1.07
CA GLU A 62 -4.61 -11.23 1.05
C GLU A 62 -5.29 -11.58 -0.28
N LYS A 63 -5.75 -10.56 -1.02
CA LYS A 63 -6.37 -10.71 -2.36
C LYS A 63 -5.36 -10.55 -3.50
N ALA A 64 -4.15 -10.11 -3.19
CA ALA A 64 -3.10 -10.01 -4.18
C ALA A 64 -2.58 -11.41 -4.52
N ASP A 65 -2.31 -11.65 -5.79
CA ASP A 65 -1.58 -12.83 -6.24
C ASP A 65 -0.09 -12.71 -5.87
N GLU A 66 0.71 -13.70 -6.28
CA GLU A 66 2.14 -13.76 -6.01
C GLU A 66 2.94 -12.58 -6.60
N ASP A 67 2.41 -11.97 -7.67
CA ASP A 67 2.98 -10.79 -8.31
C ASP A 67 2.53 -9.47 -7.66
N GLY A 68 1.71 -9.53 -6.60
CA GLY A 68 1.18 -8.35 -5.92
C GLY A 68 0.01 -7.70 -6.66
N CYS A 69 -0.55 -8.38 -7.66
CA CYS A 69 -1.69 -7.88 -8.43
C CYS A 69 -3.01 -8.23 -7.75
N VAL A 70 -3.82 -7.22 -7.49
CA VAL A 70 -5.18 -7.40 -6.96
C VAL A 70 -6.16 -7.41 -8.14
N ARG A 71 -6.58 -8.60 -8.57
CA ARG A 71 -7.62 -8.72 -9.60
C ARG A 71 -8.96 -8.26 -9.01
N LYS A 72 -9.59 -7.24 -9.60
CA LYS A 72 -11.00 -6.96 -9.33
C LYS A 72 -11.81 -8.17 -9.83
N GLY A 73 -12.33 -8.98 -8.91
CA GLY A 73 -13.43 -9.88 -9.23
C GLY A 73 -14.58 -9.05 -9.80
N ARG A 74 -15.13 -9.48 -10.93
CA ARG A 74 -16.35 -8.92 -11.52
C ARG A 74 -17.51 -9.01 -10.54
#